data_AF-A0A5C8C2T8-F1
#
_entry.id   AF-A0A5C8C2T8-F1
#
_cell.length_a   1.000
_cell.length_b   1.000
_cell.length_c   1.000
_cell.angle_alpha   90.00
_cell.angle_beta   90.00
_cell.angle_gamma   90.00
#
_symmetry.space_group_name_H-M   'P 1'
#
loop_
_entity.id
_entity.type
_entity.pdbx_description
1 polymer ?
#
loop_
_entity_poly.entity_id
_entity_poly.type
_entity_poly.pdbx_seq_one_letter_code
_entity_poly.pdbx_strand_id
1 'polypeptide(L)' 'MSHGSSPASWTAALVCLAGFLIGGISMIPNPNWVVFTVGAVMVVGALPLGMILSKMGLGEGAAEKH' A
#
# COMPACT_ATOMS: atom_id res chain seq x y z
N MET A 1 17.73 -4.46 -15.76
CA MET A 1 17.53 -3.52 -14.62
C MET A 1 16.13 -2.93 -14.72
N SER A 2 15.13 -3.60 -14.16
CA SER A 2 13.83 -3.01 -13.82
C SER A 2 13.23 -3.88 -12.72
N HIS A 3 13.87 -3.84 -11.55
CA HIS A 3 13.67 -4.76 -10.41
C HIS A 3 12.88 -4.10 -9.26
N GLY A 4 12.01 -3.15 -9.60
CA GLY A 4 11.31 -2.33 -8.60
C GLY A 4 10.15 -1.51 -9.15
N SER A 5 9.77 -1.72 -10.41
CA SER A 5 8.77 -0.91 -11.11
C SER A 5 7.50 -1.70 -11.45
N SER A 6 7.28 -2.89 -10.87
CA SER A 6 6.00 -3.55 -11.10
C SER A 6 4.88 -2.71 -10.48
N PRO A 7 3.74 -2.52 -11.19
CA PRO A 7 2.62 -1.76 -10.68
C PRO A 7 2.14 -2.26 -9.31
N ALA A 8 2.28 -3.56 -9.03
CA ALA A 8 1.94 -4.14 -7.73
C ALA A 8 2.79 -3.57 -6.57
N SER A 9 4.10 -3.43 -6.76
CA SER A 9 5.01 -2.94 -5.72
C SER A 9 4.79 -1.46 -5.42
N TRP A 10 4.65 -0.65 -6.48
CA TRP A 10 4.36 0.78 -6.32
C TRP A 10 2.98 1.04 -5.72
N THR A 11 1.96 0.26 -6.10
CA THR A 11 0.62 0.42 -5.52
C THR A 11 0.62 0.10 -4.03
N ALA A 12 1.25 -1.01 -3.61
CA ALA A 12 1.39 -1.34 -2.20
C ALA A 12 2.16 -0.25 -1.43
N ALA A 13 3.25 0.27 -1.99
CA ALA A 13 4.03 1.35 -1.39
C ALA A 13 3.21 2.64 -1.22
N LEU A 14 2.45 3.05 -2.25
CA LEU A 14 1.60 4.25 -2.20
C LEU A 14 0.48 4.11 -1.16
N VAL A 15 -0.16 2.94 -1.07
CA VAL A 15 -1.21 2.68 -0.08
C VAL A 15 -0.63 2.71 1.34
N CYS A 16 0.55 2.11 1.56
CA CYS A 16 1.28 2.22 2.82
C CYS A 16 1.55 3.69 3.21
N LEU A 17 2.12 4.47 2.28
CA LEU A 17 2.45 5.88 2.52
C LEU A 17 1.20 6.71 2.82
N ALA A 18 0.11 6.51 2.08
CA ALA A 18 -1.16 7.18 2.33
C ALA A 18 -1.71 6.83 3.72
N GLY A 19 -1.68 5.56 4.11
CA GLY A 19 -2.09 5.11 5.45
C GLY A 19 -1.27 5.77 6.57
N PHE A 20 0.06 5.88 6.39
CA PHE A 20 0.93 6.58 7.34
C PHE A 20 0.63 8.08 7.44
N LEU A 21 0.39 8.76 6.31
CA LEU A 21 0.02 10.16 6.30
C LEU A 21 -1.32 10.40 7.02
N ILE A 22 -2.34 9.59 6.73
CA ILE A 22 -3.65 9.67 7.38
C ILE A 22 -3.53 9.39 8.87
N GLY A 23 -2.77 8.35 9.25
CA GLY A 23 -2.52 8.02 10.66
C GLY A 23 -1.78 9.14 11.40
N GLY A 24 -0.74 9.71 10.80
CA GLY A 24 0.02 10.82 11.38
C GLY A 24 -0.82 12.09 11.56
N ILE A 25 -1.58 12.47 10.53
CA ILE A 25 -2.47 13.66 10.59
C ILE A 25 -3.59 13.44 11.61
N SER A 26 -4.10 12.21 11.77
CA SER A 26 -5.18 11.92 12.73
C SER A 26 -4.81 12.15 14.20
N MET A 27 -3.52 12.16 14.53
CA MET A 27 -3.03 12.36 15.90
C MET A 27 -2.92 13.85 16.30
N ILE A 28 -3.08 14.79 15.36
CA ILE A 28 -2.83 16.22 15.59
C ILE A 28 -4.01 17.08 15.13
N PRO A 29 -4.44 18.11 15.89
CA PRO A 29 -4.05 18.47 17.25
C PRO A 29 -4.85 17.73 18.33
N ASN A 30 -6.01 17.14 17.98
CA ASN A 30 -6.80 16.29 18.86
C ASN A 30 -6.88 14.87 18.25
N PRO A 31 -6.49 13.81 18.98
CA PRO A 31 -6.46 12.46 18.45
C PRO A 31 -7.84 11.98 17.97
N ASN A 32 -7.97 11.75 16.66
CA ASN A 32 -9.13 11.10 16.08
C ASN A 32 -8.86 9.60 15.87
N TRP A 33 -9.27 8.81 16.85
CA TRP A 33 -9.07 7.36 16.86
C TRP A 33 -9.77 6.62 15.71
N VAL A 34 -10.88 7.16 15.17
CA VAL A 34 -11.56 6.58 14.01
C VAL A 34 -10.70 6.74 12.75
N VAL A 35 -10.22 7.96 12.49
CA VAL A 35 -9.37 8.24 11.32
C VAL A 35 -8.01 7.53 11.44
N PHE A 36 -7.47 7.44 12.66
CA PHE A 36 -6.27 6.66 12.94
C PHE A 36 -6.45 5.18 12.57
N THR A 37 -7.58 4.57 12.98
CA THR A 37 -7.88 3.16 12.66
C THR A 37 -8.01 2.96 11.16
N VAL A 38 -8.62 3.90 10.43
CA VAL A 38 -8.67 3.86 8.97
C VAL A 38 -7.26 3.88 8.36
N GLY A 39 -6.39 4.79 8.82
CA GLY A 39 -4.99 4.82 8.38
C GLY A 39 -4.23 3.52 8.69
N ALA A 40 -4.41 2.97 9.89
CA ALA A 40 -3.81 1.70 10.29
C ALA A 40 -4.28 0.52 9.42
N VAL A 41 -5.58 0.45 9.11
CA VAL A 41 -6.15 -0.56 8.21
C VAL A 41 -5.58 -0.43 6.80
N MET A 42 -5.35 0.80 6.30
CA MET A 42 -4.70 0.97 5.00
C MET A 42 -3.26 0.44 5.00
N VAL A 43 -2.47 0.72 6.03
CA VAL A 43 -1.09 0.23 6.14
C VAL A 43 -1.07 -1.30 6.19
N VAL A 44 -1.91 -1.92 7.03
CA VAL A 44 -2.01 -3.38 7.13
C VAL A 44 -2.54 -3.99 5.83
N GLY A 45 -3.48 -3.31 5.17
CA GLY A 45 -4.09 -3.73 3.91
C GLY A 45 -3.17 -3.63 2.70
N ALA A 46 -2.11 -2.82 2.73
CA ALA A 46 -1.18 -2.68 1.62
C ALA A 46 -0.46 -4.00 1.25
N LEU A 47 -0.15 -4.82 2.25
CA LEU A 47 0.47 -6.15 2.06
C LEU A 47 -0.43 -7.10 1.25
N PRO A 48 -1.66 -7.43 1.69
CA PRO A 48 -2.56 -8.29 0.92
C PRO A 48 -2.91 -7.67 -0.44
N LEU A 49 -3.02 -6.33 -0.53
CA LEU A 49 -3.28 -5.65 -1.80
C LEU A 49 -2.14 -5.87 -2.82
N GLY A 50 -0.88 -5.77 -2.37
CA GLY A 50 0.29 -6.12 -3.19
C GLY A 50 0.31 -7.59 -3.59
N MET A 51 -0.08 -8.50 -2.70
CA MET A 51 -0.19 -9.93 -3.01
C MET A 51 -1.28 -10.23 -4.06
N ILE A 52 -2.44 -9.57 -3.96
CA ILE A 52 -3.54 -9.71 -4.93
C ILE A 52 -3.10 -9.17 -6.29
N LEU A 53 -2.50 -7.98 -6.34
CA LEU A 53 -1.98 -7.39 -7.58
C LEU A 53 -0.91 -8.27 -8.23
N SER A 54 -0.01 -8.84 -7.42
CA SER A 54 0.98 -9.80 -7.90
C SER A 54 0.32 -11.03 -8.52
N LYS A 55 -0.71 -11.59 -7.86
CA LYS A 55 -1.50 -12.71 -8.38
C LYS A 55 -2.30 -12.39 -9.65
N MET A 56 -2.73 -11.14 -9.82
CA MET A 56 -3.41 -10.67 -11.03
C MET A 56 -2.45 -10.44 -12.21
N GLY A 57 -1.16 -10.75 -12.05
CA GLY A 57 -0.19 -10.55 -13.11
C GLY A 57 0.29 -9.10 -13.22
N LEU A 58 0.27 -8.34 -12.12
CA LEU A 58 0.87 -7.00 -12.07
C LEU A 58 2.16 -6.96 -11.25
N GLY A 59 2.64 -8.14 -10.82
CA GLY A 59 3.94 -8.33 -10.16
C GLY A 59 5.07 -8.61 -11.16
N GLU A 60 6.32 -8.63 -10.68
CA GLU A 60 7.52 -8.83 -11.52
C GLU A 60 7.48 -10.10 -12.38
N GLY A 61 6.84 -11.18 -11.90
CA GLY A 61 6.71 -12.44 -12.65
C GLY A 61 5.67 -12.44 -13.78
N ALA A 62 4.94 -11.34 -13.98
CA ALA A 62 3.92 -11.26 -15.03
C ALA A 62 4.41 -10.57 -16.30
N ALA A 63 5.40 -9.68 -16.18
CA ALA A 63 6.07 -9.06 -17.31
C ALA A 63 7.02 -10.04 -18.04
N GLU A 64 7.42 -11.14 -17.40
CA GLU A 64 8.35 -12.14 -17.97
C GLU A 64 7.66 -13.15 -18.92
N LYS A 65 6.33 -13.20 -18.96
CA LYS A 65 5.61 -14.20 -19.77
C LYS A 65 5.35 -13.81 -21.24
N HIS A 66 6.02 -12.77 -21.75
CA HIS A 66 5.95 -12.36 -23.16
C HIS A 66 7.33 -12.26 -23.80
#